data_AF-A0A2V6EIX6-F1
#
_entry.id   AF-A0A2V6EIX6-F1
#
_cell.length_a   1.000
_cell.length_b   1.000
_cell.length_c   1.000
_cell.angle_alpha   90.00
_cell.angle_beta   90.00
_cell.angle_gamma   90.00
#
_symmetry.space_group_name_H-M   'P 1'
#
loop_
_entity.id
_entity.type
_entity.pdbx_description
1 polymer ?
#
loop_
_entity_poly.entity_id
_entity_poly.type
_entity_poly.pdbx_seq_one_letter_code
_entity_poly.pdbx_strand_id
1 'polypeptide(L)'
;MKGFTPLVLGILATLAFSWLGLAYIPDLQIGHLDPQSDEEGTDIYPMPKSGMAERGRRIYVANGCFYCHSEQVRADYAASDIDRPRDAAPSPPSKWGDRRSAPRDYIFDRPALLGKMRMGPDLANIGKAAPAEEEAAPAQPSPANPANPVPPGASPPVANASPPPANAAAQQNAKPAAQPSTPTEPAASPPATNASPTPTNATAQQNAKPPAQPSTSPAPAASPAQAATAPSPAASPSEFPAPYSAAWHHQHLYAPRSLNLDSDMPAYKFFYEKRRVGGEQSADAINLRGEGAPGEGWEIVPTYDAKCLVAYLMSLNQSHPLNEVKSAAPPAASPAAAKPVAK
;
A
#
# COMPACT_ATOMS: atom_id res chain seq x y z
N MET A 1 -51.92 31.22 14.53
CA MET A 1 -51.69 29.76 14.75
C MET A 1 -50.91 29.57 16.05
N LYS A 2 -51.60 29.42 17.20
CA LYS A 2 -50.95 29.13 18.49
C LYS A 2 -50.54 27.65 18.48
N GLY A 3 -49.27 27.36 18.22
CA GLY A 3 -48.77 25.98 18.09
C GLY A 3 -47.76 25.76 16.96
N PHE A 4 -47.67 26.69 16.01
CA PHE A 4 -46.70 26.60 14.91
C PHE A 4 -45.25 26.75 15.41
N THR A 5 -44.98 27.74 16.26
CA THR A 5 -43.65 27.97 16.83
C THR A 5 -43.09 26.78 17.62
N PRO A 6 -43.81 26.17 18.59
CA PRO A 6 -43.29 25.00 19.30
C PRO A 6 -43.11 23.77 18.38
N LEU A 7 -43.96 23.59 17.36
CA LEU A 7 -43.80 22.52 16.38
C LEU A 7 -42.50 22.70 15.58
N VAL A 8 -42.25 23.90 15.06
CA VAL A 8 -41.03 24.20 14.29
C VAL A 8 -39.77 24.03 15.15
N LEU A 9 -39.79 24.50 16.40
CA LEU A 9 -38.67 24.32 17.33
C LEU A 9 -38.43 22.84 17.64
N GLY A 10 -39.49 22.05 17.81
CA GLY A 10 -39.38 20.60 18.00
C GLY A 10 -38.70 19.92 16.80
N ILE A 11 -39.15 20.24 15.58
CA ILE A 11 -38.56 19.70 14.34
C ILE A 11 -37.07 20.06 14.24
N LEU A 12 -36.73 21.34 14.44
CA LEU A 12 -35.33 21.79 14.38
C LEU A 12 -34.47 21.14 15.46
N ALA A 13 -34.99 20.97 16.69
CA ALA A 13 -34.28 20.30 17.77
C ALA A 13 -34.02 18.83 17.46
N THR A 14 -35.00 18.11 16.91
CA THR A 14 -34.82 16.71 16.49
C THR A 14 -33.78 16.58 15.38
N LEU A 15 -33.82 17.46 14.37
CA LEU A 15 -32.83 17.47 13.30
C LEU A 15 -31.43 17.82 13.81
N ALA A 16 -31.30 18.82 14.68
CA ALA A 16 -30.03 19.23 15.26
C ALA A 16 -29.44 18.12 16.14
N PHE A 17 -30.26 17.47 16.97
CA PHE A 17 -29.81 16.36 17.81
C PHE A 17 -29.39 15.15 16.97
N SER A 18 -30.15 14.84 15.90
CA SER A 18 -29.79 13.78 14.96
C SER A 18 -28.48 14.08 14.25
N TRP A 19 -28.28 15.30 13.73
CA TRP A 19 -27.04 15.72 13.09
C TRP A 19 -25.85 15.69 14.06
N LEU A 20 -26.05 16.16 15.30
CA LEU A 20 -25.02 16.13 16.33
C LEU A 20 -24.58 14.70 16.64
N GLY A 21 -25.54 13.80 16.85
CA GLY A 21 -25.29 12.40 17.19
C GLY A 21 -24.70 11.56 16.06
N LEU A 22 -25.13 11.80 14.81
CA LEU A 22 -24.77 10.96 13.67
C LEU A 22 -23.62 11.51 12.81
N ALA A 23 -23.39 12.83 12.81
CA ALA A 23 -22.34 13.45 12.00
C ALA A 23 -21.24 14.08 12.87
N TYR A 24 -21.61 14.99 13.78
CA TYR A 24 -20.61 15.78 14.52
C TYR A 24 -19.83 14.97 15.55
N ILE A 25 -20.51 14.16 16.39
CA ILE A 25 -19.83 13.34 17.40
C ILE A 25 -18.88 12.32 16.76
N PRO A 26 -19.27 11.56 15.72
CA PRO A 26 -18.34 10.67 15.03
C PRO A 26 -17.15 11.40 14.39
N ASP A 27 -17.38 12.58 13.80
CA ASP A 27 -16.30 13.40 13.22
C ASP A 27 -15.28 13.83 14.28
N LEU A 28 -15.73 14.20 15.47
CA LEU A 28 -14.84 14.48 16.61
C LEU A 28 -14.06 13.23 17.09
N GLN A 29 -14.62 12.03 16.93
CA GLN A 29 -13.99 10.80 17.38
C GLN A 29 -12.96 10.24 16.38
N ILE A 30 -13.25 10.30 15.08
CA ILE A 30 -12.47 9.63 14.03
C ILE A 30 -12.17 10.47 12.78
N GLY A 31 -12.73 11.68 12.66
CA GLY A 31 -12.58 12.52 11.47
C GLY A 31 -11.18 13.13 11.32
N HIS A 32 -10.47 13.33 12.43
CA HIS A 32 -9.15 13.96 12.49
C HIS A 32 -8.08 13.01 13.04
N LEU A 33 -8.04 11.77 12.54
CA LEU A 33 -7.00 10.81 12.92
C LEU A 33 -5.70 11.09 12.14
N ASP A 34 -4.67 11.51 12.86
CA ASP A 34 -3.30 11.65 12.35
C ASP A 34 -2.49 10.36 12.51
N PRO A 35 -1.32 10.20 11.87
CA PRO A 35 -0.40 9.13 12.23
C PRO A 35 -0.01 9.18 13.73
N GLN A 36 0.08 8.03 14.37
CA GLN A 36 0.62 7.88 15.72
C GLN A 36 2.15 7.76 15.63
N SER A 37 2.88 8.34 16.59
CA SER A 37 4.32 8.12 16.77
C SER A 37 4.65 7.78 18.22
N ASP A 38 5.83 7.21 18.44
CA ASP A 38 6.47 7.12 19.76
C ASP A 38 6.92 8.50 20.27
N GLU A 39 7.43 8.55 21.51
CA GLU A 39 7.87 9.79 22.17
C GLU A 39 9.05 10.45 21.42
N GLU A 40 9.85 9.64 20.74
CA GLU A 40 10.99 10.05 19.92
C GLU A 40 10.59 10.49 18.49
N GLY A 41 9.33 10.28 18.08
CA GLY A 41 8.85 10.61 16.73
C GLY A 41 9.43 9.74 15.62
N THR A 42 10.03 8.61 15.97
CA THR A 42 10.71 7.68 15.07
C THR A 42 9.81 6.59 14.52
N ASP A 43 8.78 6.17 15.24
CA ASP A 43 7.87 5.08 14.85
C ASP A 43 6.51 5.61 14.36
N ILE A 44 6.52 6.29 13.21
CA ILE A 44 5.31 6.88 12.63
C ILE A 44 4.46 5.81 11.95
N TYR A 45 3.22 5.64 12.40
CA TYR A 45 2.25 4.71 11.86
C TYR A 45 0.84 5.28 11.71
N PRO A 46 0.12 5.00 10.60
CA PRO A 46 0.61 4.32 9.39
C PRO A 46 1.50 5.23 8.54
N MET A 47 2.26 4.63 7.63
CA MET A 47 2.97 5.36 6.58
C MET A 47 2.19 5.33 5.27
N PRO A 48 2.13 6.44 4.51
CA PRO A 48 1.49 6.44 3.20
C PRO A 48 2.24 5.52 2.23
N LYS A 49 1.49 4.73 1.46
CA LYS A 49 2.06 3.87 0.41
C LYS A 49 2.61 4.73 -0.72
N SER A 50 3.71 4.29 -1.32
CA SER A 50 4.35 4.98 -2.44
C SER A 50 4.95 4.00 -3.46
N GLY A 51 5.37 4.53 -4.61
CA GLY A 51 6.04 3.76 -5.66
C GLY A 51 5.22 2.56 -6.15
N MET A 52 5.85 1.38 -6.17
CA MET A 52 5.23 0.15 -6.67
C MET A 52 4.01 -0.30 -5.84
N ALA A 53 4.01 -0.06 -4.53
CA ALA A 53 2.90 -0.47 -3.66
C ALA A 53 1.62 0.35 -3.96
N GLU A 54 1.74 1.65 -4.21
CA GLU A 54 0.59 2.49 -4.57
C GLU A 54 0.04 2.12 -5.97
N ARG A 55 0.92 1.84 -6.95
CA ARG A 55 0.47 1.31 -8.25
C ARG A 55 -0.18 -0.07 -8.09
N GLY A 56 0.40 -0.94 -7.27
CA GLY A 56 -0.11 -2.26 -6.95
C GLY A 56 -1.51 -2.23 -6.36
N ARG A 57 -1.78 -1.28 -5.46
CA ARG A 57 -3.11 -1.05 -4.90
C ARG A 57 -4.15 -0.75 -5.99
N ARG A 58 -3.80 0.05 -7.00
CA ARG A 58 -4.70 0.33 -8.13
C ARG A 58 -4.96 -0.91 -8.97
N ILE A 59 -3.95 -1.74 -9.17
CA ILE A 59 -4.06 -3.02 -9.87
C ILE A 59 -4.96 -3.98 -9.08
N TYR A 60 -4.78 -4.07 -7.76
CA TYR A 60 -5.63 -4.86 -6.86
C TYR A 60 -7.11 -4.46 -6.98
N VAL A 61 -7.39 -3.15 -7.00
CA VAL A 61 -8.76 -2.63 -7.20
C VAL A 61 -9.28 -2.92 -8.60
N ALA A 62 -8.49 -2.66 -9.65
CA ALA A 62 -8.89 -2.86 -11.04
C ALA A 62 -9.22 -4.31 -11.37
N ASN A 63 -8.62 -5.26 -10.64
CA ASN A 63 -8.83 -6.69 -10.81
C ASN A 63 -9.88 -7.27 -9.86
N GLY A 64 -10.50 -6.43 -9.03
CA GLY A 64 -11.60 -6.84 -8.18
C GLY A 64 -11.19 -7.76 -7.03
N CYS A 65 -9.92 -7.77 -6.62
CA CYS A 65 -9.43 -8.67 -5.56
C CYS A 65 -10.19 -8.47 -4.24
N PHE A 66 -10.61 -7.23 -3.95
CA PHE A 66 -11.42 -6.86 -2.77
C PHE A 66 -12.83 -7.48 -2.73
N TYR A 67 -13.30 -8.07 -3.84
CA TYR A 67 -14.58 -8.80 -3.84
C TYR A 67 -14.46 -10.15 -3.11
N CYS A 68 -13.28 -10.75 -3.09
CA CYS A 68 -13.03 -12.07 -2.48
C CYS A 68 -12.19 -12.00 -1.20
N HIS A 69 -11.35 -10.98 -1.07
CA HIS A 69 -10.44 -10.78 0.04
C HIS A 69 -10.80 -9.52 0.82
N SER A 70 -10.95 -9.65 2.13
CA SER A 70 -11.05 -8.49 3.02
C SER A 70 -9.66 -7.99 3.42
N GLU A 71 -9.59 -6.71 3.75
CA GLU A 71 -8.45 -6.10 4.44
C GLU A 71 -8.95 -5.49 5.75
N GLN A 72 -9.63 -6.30 6.56
CA GLN A 72 -10.22 -5.87 7.83
C GLN A 72 -10.27 -7.03 8.82
N VAL A 73 -9.36 -7.04 9.79
CA VAL A 73 -9.41 -8.00 10.91
C VAL A 73 -10.47 -7.54 11.91
N ARG A 74 -11.50 -8.35 12.14
CA ARG A 74 -12.58 -8.03 13.08
C ARG A 74 -12.12 -8.19 14.53
N ALA A 75 -12.82 -7.50 15.43
CA ALA A 75 -12.62 -7.62 16.87
C ALA A 75 -12.94 -9.03 17.38
N ASP A 76 -12.25 -9.43 18.46
CA ASP A 76 -12.41 -10.70 19.17
C ASP A 76 -13.85 -10.98 19.63
N TYR A 77 -14.56 -9.94 20.09
CA TYR A 77 -15.97 -10.05 20.49
C TYR A 77 -16.92 -10.26 19.30
N ALA A 78 -16.49 -9.96 18.07
CA ALA A 78 -17.30 -10.07 16.86
C ALA A 78 -16.95 -11.31 16.02
N ALA A 79 -15.69 -11.75 16.04
CA ALA A 79 -15.21 -12.92 15.33
C ALA A 79 -13.86 -13.42 15.86
N SER A 80 -13.52 -14.67 15.53
CA SER A 80 -12.21 -15.27 15.80
C SER A 80 -11.14 -14.91 14.77
N ASP A 81 -11.25 -13.74 14.11
CA ASP A 81 -10.32 -13.36 13.04
C ASP A 81 -8.89 -13.26 13.56
N ILE A 82 -8.66 -12.64 14.71
CA ILE A 82 -7.32 -12.43 15.29
C ILE A 82 -6.57 -13.75 15.45
N ASP A 83 -7.19 -14.78 16.03
CA ASP A 83 -6.54 -16.06 16.30
C ASP A 83 -6.59 -17.05 15.12
N ARG A 84 -7.18 -16.66 13.99
CA ARG A 84 -7.36 -17.57 12.86
C ARG A 84 -6.01 -17.93 12.23
N PRO A 85 -5.68 -19.22 12.09
CA PRO A 85 -4.44 -19.63 11.45
C PRO A 85 -4.48 -19.36 9.95
N ARG A 86 -3.33 -18.98 9.39
CA ARG A 86 -3.12 -18.87 7.95
C ARG A 86 -2.89 -20.23 7.32
N ASP A 87 -3.46 -20.42 6.14
CA ASP A 87 -3.58 -21.68 5.40
C ASP A 87 -2.24 -22.19 4.86
N ALA A 88 -1.40 -21.31 4.33
CA ALA A 88 -0.08 -21.67 3.81
C ALA A 88 1.09 -21.44 4.78
N ALA A 89 0.87 -21.02 6.04
CA ALA A 89 1.97 -20.63 6.93
C ALA A 89 2.87 -21.81 7.40
N PRO A 90 4.15 -21.55 7.76
CA PRO A 90 5.02 -22.55 8.39
C PRO A 90 4.38 -23.11 9.67
N SER A 91 4.68 -24.36 10.06
CA SER A 91 4.18 -24.93 11.32
C SER A 91 4.98 -24.40 12.54
N PRO A 92 4.34 -23.79 13.56
CA PRO A 92 2.90 -23.53 13.70
C PRO A 92 2.43 -22.30 12.88
N PRO A 93 1.23 -22.35 12.28
CA PRO A 93 0.77 -21.34 11.35
C PRO A 93 0.67 -19.95 12.01
N SER A 94 1.12 -18.93 11.30
CA SER A 94 0.93 -17.54 11.71
C SER A 94 -0.55 -17.19 11.70
N LYS A 95 -0.94 -16.28 12.60
CA LYS A 95 -2.33 -15.82 12.74
C LYS A 95 -2.66 -14.72 11.73
N TRP A 96 -3.94 -14.44 11.50
CA TRP A 96 -4.38 -13.35 10.63
C TRP A 96 -4.02 -11.96 11.15
N GLY A 97 -3.86 -11.78 12.46
CA GLY A 97 -3.35 -10.53 13.04
C GLY A 97 -3.10 -10.66 14.54
N ASP A 98 -2.44 -9.66 15.11
CA ASP A 98 -2.30 -9.56 16.57
C ASP A 98 -3.37 -8.67 17.20
N ARG A 99 -4.07 -7.87 16.38
CA ARG A 99 -5.14 -6.98 16.82
C ARG A 99 -6.20 -6.85 15.73
N ARG A 100 -7.35 -6.28 16.12
CA ARG A 100 -8.37 -5.85 15.15
C ARG A 100 -7.86 -4.65 14.33
N SER A 101 -8.40 -4.48 13.13
CA SER A 101 -8.22 -3.27 12.35
C SER A 101 -8.88 -2.08 13.05
N ALA A 102 -8.27 -0.90 12.91
CA ALA A 102 -8.69 0.36 13.47
C ALA A 102 -8.93 1.39 12.35
N PRO A 103 -9.76 2.42 12.55
CA PRO A 103 -9.92 3.50 11.58
C PRO A 103 -8.59 4.14 11.17
N ARG A 104 -7.62 4.24 12.10
CA ARG A 104 -6.30 4.81 11.83
C ARG A 104 -5.53 4.04 10.75
N ASP A 105 -5.72 2.73 10.62
CA ASP A 105 -5.05 1.91 9.62
C ASP A 105 -5.35 2.35 8.18
N TYR A 106 -6.45 3.08 7.97
CA TYR A 106 -6.98 3.44 6.67
C TYR A 106 -6.91 4.95 6.35
N ILE A 107 -6.24 5.77 7.17
CA ILE A 107 -6.23 7.24 7.00
C ILE A 107 -5.62 7.69 5.66
N PHE A 108 -4.74 6.87 5.06
CA PHE A 108 -4.16 7.09 3.74
C PHE A 108 -4.84 6.28 2.62
N ASP A 109 -5.78 5.40 2.95
CA ASP A 109 -6.45 4.56 1.97
C ASP A 109 -7.69 5.24 1.42
N ARG A 110 -7.61 5.71 0.18
CA ARG A 110 -8.73 6.36 -0.52
C ARG A 110 -9.05 5.62 -1.82
N PRO A 111 -10.18 4.90 -1.92
CA PRO A 111 -11.09 4.48 -0.83
C PRO A 111 -10.49 3.37 0.07
N ALA A 112 -10.98 3.22 1.29
CA ALA A 112 -10.61 2.09 2.15
C ALA A 112 -11.08 0.75 1.55
N LEU A 113 -10.20 -0.26 1.54
CA LEU A 113 -10.45 -1.56 0.88
C LEU A 113 -10.84 -2.66 1.86
N LEU A 114 -11.82 -2.39 2.74
CA LEU A 114 -12.28 -3.31 3.79
C LEU A 114 -12.73 -4.69 3.25
N GLY A 115 -13.12 -4.75 1.98
CA GLY A 115 -13.61 -5.95 1.29
C GLY A 115 -15.13 -6.04 1.27
N LYS A 116 -15.67 -6.86 0.34
CA LYS A 116 -17.13 -7.09 0.22
C LYS A 116 -17.56 -8.47 0.75
N MET A 117 -16.74 -9.49 0.51
CA MET A 117 -16.97 -10.87 0.94
C MET A 117 -15.63 -11.52 1.25
N ARG A 118 -15.65 -12.68 1.91
CA ARG A 118 -14.46 -13.46 2.28
C ARG A 118 -14.54 -14.86 1.69
N MET A 119 -14.35 -14.94 0.38
CA MET A 119 -14.14 -16.22 -0.30
C MET A 119 -12.70 -16.70 -0.07
N GLY A 120 -11.73 -15.77 -0.10
CA GLY A 120 -10.35 -16.01 0.30
C GLY A 120 -10.04 -15.50 1.71
N PRO A 121 -8.81 -15.75 2.21
CA PRO A 121 -8.35 -15.23 3.50
C PRO A 121 -8.30 -13.70 3.54
N ASP A 122 -8.32 -13.14 4.76
CA ASP A 122 -8.07 -11.72 4.98
C ASP A 122 -6.59 -11.36 4.72
N LEU A 123 -6.36 -10.23 4.05
CA LEU A 123 -5.05 -9.79 3.58
C LEU A 123 -4.47 -8.61 4.38
N ALA A 124 -5.16 -8.06 5.38
CA ALA A 124 -4.74 -6.85 6.09
C ALA A 124 -3.32 -6.91 6.66
N ASN A 125 -2.86 -8.11 7.01
CA ASN A 125 -1.54 -8.38 7.57
C ASN A 125 -0.72 -9.42 6.76
N ILE A 126 -1.02 -9.61 5.47
CA ILE A 126 -0.35 -10.65 4.68
C ILE A 126 1.16 -10.39 4.51
N GLY A 127 1.57 -9.12 4.47
CA GLY A 127 2.97 -8.73 4.40
C GLY A 127 3.78 -9.12 5.64
N LYS A 128 3.16 -9.10 6.83
CA LYS A 128 3.80 -9.60 8.06
C LYS A 128 4.04 -11.11 8.02
N ALA A 129 3.22 -11.85 7.28
CA ALA A 129 3.30 -13.30 7.22
C ALA A 129 4.41 -13.80 6.30
N ALA A 130 4.94 -12.94 5.43
CA ALA A 130 6.13 -13.24 4.66
C ALA A 130 7.28 -13.59 5.62
N PRO A 131 8.14 -14.56 5.28
CA PRO A 131 9.38 -14.75 6.02
C PRO A 131 10.12 -13.42 6.05
N ALA A 132 10.73 -13.08 7.19
CA ALA A 132 11.64 -11.95 7.26
C ALA A 132 12.67 -12.16 6.13
N GLU A 133 12.68 -11.25 5.16
CA GLU A 133 13.55 -11.36 4.00
C GLU A 133 14.99 -11.44 4.53
N GLU A 134 15.69 -12.53 4.20
CA GLU A 134 17.14 -12.47 4.06
C GLU A 134 17.35 -11.34 3.05
N GLU A 135 17.79 -10.18 3.54
CA GLU A 135 18.03 -8.95 2.78
C GLU A 135 18.51 -9.30 1.36
N ALA A 136 17.61 -9.22 0.38
CA ALA A 136 17.99 -9.17 -1.01
C ALA A 136 18.70 -7.83 -1.15
N ALA A 137 20.02 -7.89 -0.92
CA ALA A 137 20.90 -6.73 -0.91
C ALA A 137 20.52 -5.82 -2.09
N PRO A 138 20.38 -4.51 -1.86
CA PRO A 138 20.13 -3.58 -2.96
C PRO A 138 21.18 -3.87 -4.02
N ALA A 139 20.71 -4.12 -5.25
CA ALA A 139 21.56 -4.34 -6.41
C ALA A 139 22.66 -3.29 -6.37
N GLN A 140 23.86 -3.74 -6.02
CA GLN A 140 25.02 -2.86 -5.94
C GLN A 140 25.14 -2.18 -7.30
N PRO A 141 25.29 -0.86 -7.37
CA PRO A 141 25.55 -0.20 -8.64
C PRO A 141 26.77 -0.87 -9.25
N SER A 142 26.59 -1.48 -10.43
CA SER A 142 27.70 -2.09 -11.16
C SER A 142 28.83 -1.06 -11.27
N PRO A 143 30.09 -1.42 -11.00
CA PRO A 143 31.18 -0.48 -11.08
C PRO A 143 31.22 0.10 -12.48
N ALA A 144 31.16 1.43 -12.56
CA ALA A 144 31.33 2.17 -13.80
C ALA A 144 32.64 1.72 -14.45
N ASN A 145 32.54 1.19 -15.66
CA ASN A 145 33.70 0.88 -16.48
C ASN A 145 34.50 2.18 -16.68
N PRO A 146 35.83 2.21 -16.47
CA PRO A 146 36.59 3.44 -16.67
C PRO A 146 36.53 3.83 -18.15
N ALA A 147 36.01 5.04 -18.40
CA ALA A 147 35.93 5.62 -19.72
C ALA A 147 37.33 5.75 -20.35
N ASN A 148 37.48 5.29 -21.58
CA ASN A 148 38.62 5.62 -22.44
C ASN A 148 38.76 7.15 -22.58
N PRO A 149 39.98 7.72 -22.54
CA PRO A 149 40.16 9.15 -22.71
C PRO A 149 39.90 9.59 -24.17
N VAL A 150 39.02 10.56 -24.36
CA VAL A 150 38.76 11.25 -25.63
C VAL A 150 39.79 12.38 -25.81
N PRO A 151 40.43 12.54 -26.99
CA PRO A 151 41.40 13.60 -27.24
C PRO A 151 40.73 15.00 -27.34
N PRO A 152 41.45 16.10 -27.03
CA PRO A 152 40.87 17.42 -26.95
C PRO A 152 40.68 18.03 -28.34
N GLY A 153 39.45 18.37 -28.70
CA GLY A 153 39.17 19.15 -29.91
C GLY A 153 37.81 18.91 -30.54
N ALA A 154 36.73 19.19 -29.81
CA ALA A 154 35.42 19.44 -30.44
C ALA A 154 34.52 20.23 -29.47
N SER A 155 34.09 21.42 -29.88
CA SER A 155 33.10 22.23 -29.17
C SER A 155 31.72 21.54 -29.19
N PRO A 156 30.90 21.66 -28.13
CA PRO A 156 29.58 21.05 -28.11
C PRO A 156 28.58 21.82 -29.00
N PRO A 157 27.64 21.13 -29.67
CA PRO A 157 26.53 21.80 -30.34
C PRO A 157 25.53 22.34 -29.32
N VAL A 158 25.01 23.52 -29.63
CA VAL A 158 24.01 24.26 -28.84
C VAL A 158 22.71 23.44 -28.77
N ALA A 159 22.22 23.19 -27.56
CA ALA A 159 20.94 22.55 -27.33
C ALA A 159 19.79 23.48 -27.76
N ASN A 160 18.94 23.01 -28.69
CA ASN A 160 17.68 23.67 -29.01
C ASN A 160 16.70 23.50 -27.84
N ALA A 161 16.32 24.63 -27.24
CA ALA A 161 15.27 24.71 -26.23
C ALA A 161 13.89 24.39 -26.83
N SER A 162 13.11 23.56 -26.15
CA SER A 162 11.67 23.39 -26.42
C SER A 162 10.87 24.52 -25.75
N PRO A 163 9.86 25.12 -26.41
CA PRO A 163 9.08 26.21 -25.83
C PRO A 163 8.00 25.73 -24.83
N PRO A 164 7.51 26.60 -23.94
CA PRO A 164 6.54 26.24 -22.89
C PRO A 164 5.10 26.17 -23.44
N PRO A 165 4.18 25.41 -22.80
CA PRO A 165 2.77 25.45 -23.17
C PRO A 165 2.09 26.70 -22.61
N ALA A 166 1.36 27.40 -23.48
CA ALA A 166 0.56 28.57 -23.14
C ALA A 166 -0.83 28.17 -22.63
N ASN A 167 -1.26 28.88 -21.59
CA ASN A 167 -2.64 28.95 -21.08
C ASN A 167 -3.50 29.81 -22.00
N ALA A 168 -4.73 29.39 -22.33
CA ALA A 168 -5.91 30.26 -22.47
C ALA A 168 -7.20 29.46 -22.69
N ALA A 169 -8.20 29.77 -21.88
CA ALA A 169 -9.59 29.36 -22.03
C ALA A 169 -10.31 30.21 -23.10
N ALA A 170 -11.34 29.64 -23.76
CA ALA A 170 -12.66 30.27 -23.96
C ALA A 170 -13.64 29.32 -24.67
N GLN A 171 -14.87 29.33 -24.18
CA GLN A 171 -16.06 28.58 -24.60
C GLN A 171 -16.62 29.06 -25.95
N GLN A 172 -17.42 28.22 -26.64
CA GLN A 172 -18.83 28.50 -27.00
C GLN A 172 -19.52 27.38 -27.82
N ASN A 173 -20.69 26.95 -27.29
CA ASN A 173 -21.93 26.43 -27.90
C ASN A 173 -21.99 25.72 -29.27
N ALA A 174 -22.61 24.52 -29.28
CA ALA A 174 -23.77 24.20 -30.15
C ALA A 174 -24.49 22.86 -29.78
N LYS A 175 -25.74 23.00 -29.30
CA LYS A 175 -26.97 22.18 -29.42
C LYS A 175 -26.95 20.73 -30.01
N PRO A 176 -27.70 19.77 -29.40
CA PRO A 176 -28.27 18.61 -30.11
C PRO A 176 -29.80 18.70 -30.31
N ALA A 177 -30.32 18.03 -31.34
CA ALA A 177 -31.74 18.00 -31.73
C ALA A 177 -32.34 16.57 -31.68
N ALA A 178 -33.59 16.50 -31.18
CA ALA A 178 -34.71 15.56 -31.47
C ALA A 178 -34.54 14.06 -31.14
N GLN A 179 -35.51 13.28 -30.60
CA GLN A 179 -37.00 13.31 -30.55
C GLN A 179 -37.50 12.14 -29.63
N PRO A 180 -38.82 11.87 -29.37
CA PRO A 180 -39.89 12.69 -28.76
C PRO A 180 -40.71 12.03 -27.60
N SER A 181 -41.49 12.91 -26.94
CA SER A 181 -42.88 12.79 -26.41
C SER A 181 -43.23 12.02 -25.13
N THR A 182 -43.67 12.78 -24.10
CA THR A 182 -44.93 12.61 -23.31
C THR A 182 -45.41 13.97 -22.73
N PRO A 183 -46.72 14.16 -22.40
CA PRO A 183 -47.30 15.50 -22.25
C PRO A 183 -47.69 15.94 -20.80
N THR A 184 -47.57 17.25 -20.56
CA THR A 184 -48.43 18.19 -19.77
C THR A 184 -48.31 18.32 -18.22
N GLU A 185 -47.67 19.43 -17.79
CA GLU A 185 -47.95 20.52 -16.78
C GLU A 185 -49.10 20.47 -15.72
N PRO A 186 -49.21 21.44 -14.76
CA PRO A 186 -48.25 22.43 -14.18
C PRO A 186 -48.35 22.65 -12.63
N ALA A 187 -47.36 23.30 -11.99
CA ALA A 187 -47.42 24.63 -11.29
C ALA A 187 -46.99 24.43 -9.81
N ALA A 188 -46.30 25.29 -9.03
CA ALA A 188 -45.93 26.71 -9.10
C ALA A 188 -44.70 26.98 -8.18
N SER A 189 -43.93 28.03 -8.46
CA SER A 189 -43.03 28.73 -7.48
C SER A 189 -43.81 29.85 -6.77
N PRO A 190 -43.32 30.51 -5.68
CA PRO A 190 -42.29 31.56 -5.78
C PRO A 190 -41.41 31.72 -4.48
N PRO A 191 -40.73 32.86 -4.17
CA PRO A 191 -39.33 33.09 -4.57
C PRO A 191 -38.37 33.69 -3.48
N ALA A 192 -37.08 33.83 -3.86
CA ALA A 192 -36.09 34.85 -3.43
C ALA A 192 -35.51 34.74 -1.99
N THR A 193 -34.27 35.11 -1.62
CA THR A 193 -33.25 36.10 -2.07
C THR A 193 -31.89 35.84 -1.38
N ASN A 194 -30.78 36.21 -2.06
CA ASN A 194 -29.51 36.81 -1.55
C ASN A 194 -28.68 36.07 -0.48
N ALA A 195 -27.34 36.20 -0.36
CA ALA A 195 -26.23 36.74 -1.13
C ALA A 195 -24.96 36.35 -0.34
N SER A 196 -23.83 36.11 -1.02
CA SER A 196 -22.51 35.96 -0.38
C SER A 196 -21.97 37.30 0.12
N PRO A 197 -21.07 37.27 1.11
CA PRO A 197 -19.89 38.14 1.04
C PRO A 197 -18.58 37.42 1.42
N THR A 198 -17.53 37.66 0.64
CA THR A 198 -16.13 37.87 1.09
C THR A 198 -15.92 39.40 1.20
N PRO A 199 -14.95 39.99 1.94
CA PRO A 199 -13.49 39.75 1.92
C PRO A 199 -12.88 39.78 3.36
N THR A 200 -11.59 39.60 3.67
CA THR A 200 -10.45 40.48 3.34
C THR A 200 -9.13 39.89 3.88
N ASN A 201 -8.05 40.19 3.15
CA ASN A 201 -6.65 39.88 3.42
C ASN A 201 -6.04 40.83 4.48
N ALA A 202 -5.11 40.36 5.31
CA ALA A 202 -4.17 41.20 6.04
C ALA A 202 -2.79 40.55 6.18
N THR A 203 -1.79 41.36 5.91
CA THR A 203 -0.37 41.13 5.65
C THR A 203 0.45 40.91 6.92
N ALA A 204 1.46 40.04 6.89
CA ALA A 204 2.67 40.17 7.71
C ALA A 204 3.88 39.51 7.03
N GLN A 205 4.79 40.36 6.55
CA GLN A 205 6.14 40.03 6.06
C GLN A 205 7.06 39.71 7.24
N GLN A 206 7.93 38.70 7.13
CA GLN A 206 9.25 38.73 7.76
C GLN A 206 10.32 38.09 6.85
N ASN A 207 11.27 38.93 6.46
CA ASN A 207 12.55 38.61 5.84
C ASN A 207 13.50 37.97 6.87
N ALA A 208 14.26 36.94 6.47
CA ALA A 208 15.60 36.70 7.02
C ALA A 208 16.49 35.93 6.02
N LYS A 209 17.69 36.47 5.80
CA LYS A 209 18.78 36.02 4.92
C LYS A 209 19.73 35.06 5.69
N PRO A 210 20.47 34.15 5.02
CA PRO A 210 21.18 33.04 5.68
C PRO A 210 22.60 33.41 6.16
N PRO A 211 23.18 32.69 7.14
CA PRO A 211 24.61 32.73 7.42
C PRO A 211 25.38 31.54 6.84
N ALA A 212 26.68 31.77 6.71
CA ALA A 212 27.68 31.05 5.93
C ALA A 212 28.28 29.79 6.61
N GLN A 213 28.96 28.98 5.78
CA GLN A 213 29.91 27.92 6.16
C GLN A 213 31.06 28.43 7.04
N PRO A 214 31.71 27.49 7.76
CA PRO A 214 33.16 27.40 7.71
C PRO A 214 33.69 26.01 7.33
N SER A 215 34.93 26.02 6.87
CA SER A 215 35.70 24.97 6.19
C SER A 215 36.60 24.11 7.11
N THR A 216 37.06 22.98 6.53
CA THR A 216 38.32 22.20 6.75
C THR A 216 38.47 21.20 7.92
N SER A 217 38.42 19.90 7.56
CA SER A 217 39.30 18.71 7.81
C SER A 217 40.32 18.67 8.98
N PRO A 218 40.77 17.48 9.49
CA PRO A 218 41.03 16.22 8.73
C PRO A 218 40.67 14.86 9.38
N ALA A 219 40.76 13.82 8.54
CA ALA A 219 40.59 12.40 8.82
C ALA A 219 41.70 11.78 9.71
N PRO A 220 41.47 10.56 10.24
CA PRO A 220 42.56 9.63 10.50
C PRO A 220 42.40 8.28 9.78
N ALA A 221 43.51 7.91 9.14
CA ALA A 221 44.19 6.61 9.09
C ALA A 221 43.45 5.32 8.65
N ALA A 222 44.00 4.75 7.58
CA ALA A 222 43.74 3.41 7.07
C ALA A 222 44.64 2.33 7.72
N SER A 223 44.15 1.08 7.69
CA SER A 223 44.84 -0.22 7.47
C SER A 223 44.60 -1.28 8.57
N PRO A 224 44.74 -2.60 8.28
CA PRO A 224 44.99 -3.27 6.99
C PRO A 224 43.95 -4.37 6.61
N ALA A 225 44.10 -4.83 5.37
CA ALA A 225 43.38 -5.93 4.74
C ALA A 225 43.38 -7.24 5.53
N GLN A 226 42.23 -7.94 5.51
CA GLN A 226 42.16 -9.39 5.69
C GLN A 226 41.57 -10.02 4.43
N ALA A 227 42.29 -11.02 3.95
CA ALA A 227 42.05 -11.72 2.71
C ALA A 227 40.84 -12.65 2.80
N ALA A 228 40.08 -12.66 1.71
CA ALA A 228 39.38 -13.78 1.08
C ALA A 228 39.01 -15.01 1.93
N THR A 229 37.70 -15.16 2.14
CA THR A 229 37.03 -16.46 1.97
C THR A 229 35.70 -16.22 1.27
N ALA A 230 35.60 -16.62 0.00
CA ALA A 230 34.35 -16.67 -0.73
C ALA A 230 33.49 -17.80 -0.13
N PRO A 231 32.21 -17.57 0.21
CA PRO A 231 31.26 -18.65 0.31
C PRO A 231 30.78 -19.02 -1.10
N SER A 232 31.03 -20.28 -1.46
CA SER A 232 30.50 -20.95 -2.65
C SER A 232 28.97 -20.91 -2.71
N PRO A 233 28.40 -21.00 -3.93
CA PRO A 233 26.98 -20.84 -4.18
C PRO A 233 26.17 -22.10 -3.85
N ALA A 234 24.85 -21.90 -3.77
CA ALA A 234 23.80 -22.92 -3.78
C ALA A 234 23.58 -23.67 -2.45
N ALA A 235 22.84 -23.03 -1.55
CA ALA A 235 21.81 -23.76 -0.83
C ALA A 235 20.85 -24.33 -1.89
N SER A 236 20.65 -25.65 -1.89
CA SER A 236 19.62 -26.31 -2.69
C SER A 236 18.30 -25.56 -2.50
N PRO A 237 17.67 -25.02 -3.56
CA PRO A 237 16.47 -24.23 -3.40
C PRO A 237 15.38 -25.15 -2.88
N SER A 238 14.74 -24.75 -1.77
CA SER A 238 13.54 -25.39 -1.27
C SER A 238 12.55 -25.62 -2.43
N GLU A 239 11.99 -26.83 -2.48
CA GLU A 239 11.18 -27.34 -3.59
C GLU A 239 9.93 -26.50 -3.91
N PHE A 240 9.52 -25.66 -2.95
CA PHE A 240 8.47 -24.65 -3.05
C PHE A 240 8.98 -23.32 -2.48
N PRO A 241 8.48 -22.17 -2.98
CA PRO A 241 8.84 -20.87 -2.40
C PRO A 241 8.34 -20.80 -0.95
N ALA A 242 9.10 -20.11 -0.10
CA ALA A 242 8.70 -19.88 1.28
C ALA A 242 7.31 -19.23 1.32
N PRO A 243 6.37 -19.71 2.17
CA PRO A 243 5.01 -19.20 2.18
C PRO A 243 4.91 -17.68 2.32
N TYR A 244 4.03 -17.06 1.54
CA TYR A 244 3.81 -15.61 1.53
C TYR A 244 5.03 -14.76 1.16
N SER A 245 6.16 -15.36 0.74
CA SER A 245 7.23 -14.59 0.09
C SER A 245 6.76 -13.98 -1.23
N ALA A 246 7.48 -12.99 -1.74
CA ALA A 246 7.20 -12.41 -3.06
C ALA A 246 7.13 -13.48 -4.17
N ALA A 247 8.03 -14.47 -4.14
CA ALA A 247 8.03 -15.60 -5.07
C ALA A 247 6.77 -16.46 -4.94
N TRP A 248 6.34 -16.74 -3.70
CA TRP A 248 5.10 -17.46 -3.43
C TRP A 248 3.88 -16.70 -3.97
N HIS A 249 3.82 -15.38 -3.77
CA HIS A 249 2.73 -14.56 -4.30
C HIS A 249 2.67 -14.56 -5.82
N HIS A 250 3.82 -14.50 -6.50
CA HIS A 250 3.86 -14.60 -7.96
C HIS A 250 3.35 -15.96 -8.46
N GLN A 251 3.80 -17.05 -7.84
CA GLN A 251 3.34 -18.38 -8.18
C GLN A 251 1.84 -18.56 -7.88
N HIS A 252 1.36 -18.06 -6.73
CA HIS A 252 -0.05 -18.12 -6.36
C HIS A 252 -0.92 -17.33 -7.33
N LEU A 253 -0.54 -16.11 -7.70
CA LEU A 253 -1.27 -15.31 -8.69
C LEU A 253 -1.31 -15.99 -10.07
N TYR A 254 -0.23 -16.62 -10.50
CA TYR A 254 -0.16 -17.30 -11.80
C TYR A 254 -0.96 -18.60 -11.84
N ALA A 255 -0.86 -19.42 -10.79
CA ALA A 255 -1.50 -20.73 -10.69
C ALA A 255 -1.87 -21.05 -9.23
N PRO A 256 -2.98 -20.51 -8.69
CA PRO A 256 -3.35 -20.69 -7.27
C PRO A 256 -3.41 -22.17 -6.86
N ARG A 257 -3.95 -23.00 -7.75
CA ARG A 257 -4.11 -24.46 -7.59
C ARG A 257 -2.82 -25.27 -7.61
N SER A 258 -1.68 -24.68 -8.02
CA SER A 258 -0.39 -25.37 -7.86
C SER A 258 0.13 -25.33 -6.42
N LEU A 259 -0.38 -24.41 -5.60
CA LEU A 259 0.01 -24.24 -4.20
C LEU A 259 -1.10 -24.70 -3.24
N ASN A 260 -2.36 -24.44 -3.59
CA ASN A 260 -3.52 -24.90 -2.84
C ASN A 260 -4.55 -25.50 -3.81
N LEU A 261 -4.62 -26.84 -3.86
CA LEU A 261 -5.47 -27.60 -4.79
C LEU A 261 -6.94 -27.17 -4.74
N ASP A 262 -7.44 -26.82 -3.56
CA ASP A 262 -8.83 -26.44 -3.31
C ASP A 262 -9.06 -24.92 -3.47
N SER A 263 -8.13 -24.20 -4.11
CA SER A 263 -8.26 -22.75 -4.31
C SER A 263 -9.30 -22.41 -5.38
N ASP A 264 -10.31 -21.64 -4.97
CA ASP A 264 -11.30 -21.01 -5.85
C ASP A 264 -10.79 -19.70 -6.49
N MET A 265 -9.55 -19.28 -6.19
CA MET A 265 -8.98 -18.05 -6.75
C MET A 265 -8.78 -18.21 -8.28
N PRO A 266 -9.21 -17.24 -9.10
CA PRO A 266 -8.90 -17.23 -10.52
C PRO A 266 -7.40 -17.11 -10.77
N ALA A 267 -6.91 -17.72 -11.85
CA ALA A 267 -5.52 -17.58 -12.27
C ALA A 267 -5.32 -16.25 -13.03
N TYR A 268 -4.42 -15.40 -12.55
CA TYR A 268 -4.10 -14.09 -13.14
C TYR A 268 -2.92 -14.19 -14.13
N LYS A 269 -2.99 -15.15 -15.05
CA LYS A 269 -1.89 -15.44 -16.00
C LYS A 269 -1.52 -14.26 -16.90
N PHE A 270 -2.47 -13.35 -17.15
CA PHE A 270 -2.27 -12.16 -17.99
C PHE A 270 -1.30 -11.13 -17.40
N PHE A 271 -0.95 -11.24 -16.11
CA PHE A 271 0.14 -10.45 -15.53
C PHE A 271 1.54 -10.99 -15.82
N TYR A 272 1.65 -12.07 -16.58
CA TYR A 272 2.90 -12.78 -16.78
C TYR A 272 3.19 -13.00 -18.25
N GLU A 273 4.45 -12.89 -18.61
CA GLU A 273 4.92 -13.08 -19.98
C GLU A 273 5.67 -14.39 -20.11
N LYS A 274 5.28 -15.19 -21.10
CA LYS A 274 6.00 -16.39 -21.49
C LYS A 274 7.03 -16.01 -22.55
N ARG A 275 8.32 -16.20 -22.26
CA ARG A 275 9.42 -15.88 -23.18
C ARG A 275 10.43 -17.02 -23.28
N ARG A 276 11.19 -17.05 -24.37
CA ARG A 276 12.27 -18.03 -24.54
C ARG A 276 13.47 -17.64 -23.69
N VAL A 277 14.10 -18.62 -23.07
CA VAL A 277 15.34 -18.44 -22.32
C VAL A 277 16.47 -18.22 -23.33
N GLY A 278 17.00 -16.99 -23.38
CA GLY A 278 18.08 -16.59 -24.30
C GLY A 278 19.49 -16.75 -23.72
N GLY A 279 19.64 -17.45 -22.60
CA GLY A 279 20.88 -17.57 -21.84
C GLY A 279 20.61 -18.15 -20.44
N GLU A 280 20.98 -17.40 -19.40
CA GLU A 280 20.55 -17.72 -18.03
C GLU A 280 19.07 -17.40 -17.83
N GLN A 281 18.40 -18.17 -16.97
CA GLN A 281 17.02 -17.88 -16.58
C GLN A 281 16.94 -16.56 -15.84
N SER A 282 15.82 -15.85 -16.00
CA SER A 282 15.56 -14.62 -15.26
C SER A 282 15.54 -14.87 -13.75
N ALA A 283 16.17 -14.00 -12.97
CA ALA A 283 16.08 -14.05 -11.51
C ALA A 283 14.62 -13.95 -11.01
N ASP A 284 13.77 -13.26 -11.78
CA ASP A 284 12.34 -13.09 -11.49
C ASP A 284 11.45 -14.23 -12.04
N ALA A 285 12.01 -15.24 -12.71
CA ALA A 285 11.20 -16.29 -13.32
C ALA A 285 10.46 -17.12 -12.26
N ILE A 286 9.17 -17.39 -12.49
CA ILE A 286 8.38 -18.20 -11.55
C ILE A 286 8.80 -19.67 -11.68
N ASN A 287 9.09 -20.30 -10.55
CA ASN A 287 9.38 -21.73 -10.49
C ASN A 287 8.07 -22.54 -10.53
N LEU A 288 7.65 -22.96 -11.72
CA LEU A 288 6.46 -23.78 -11.94
C LEU A 288 6.86 -25.21 -12.30
N ARG A 289 6.20 -26.19 -11.69
CA ARG A 289 6.38 -27.63 -11.98
C ARG A 289 5.04 -28.27 -12.38
N GLY A 290 5.09 -29.42 -13.07
CA GLY A 290 3.91 -30.17 -13.51
C GLY A 290 3.19 -29.56 -14.72
N GLU A 291 1.88 -29.70 -14.81
CA GLU A 291 1.06 -29.20 -15.95
C GLU A 291 1.15 -27.68 -16.16
N GLY A 292 1.59 -26.92 -15.15
CA GLY A 292 1.79 -25.47 -15.22
C GLY A 292 3.19 -25.04 -15.65
N ALA A 293 4.14 -25.98 -15.78
CA ALA A 293 5.52 -25.67 -16.13
C ALA A 293 5.62 -25.13 -17.57
N PRO A 294 6.43 -24.09 -17.82
CA PRO A 294 6.73 -23.71 -19.18
C PRO A 294 7.47 -24.86 -19.88
N GLY A 295 7.15 -25.10 -21.16
CA GLY A 295 7.87 -26.09 -21.96
C GLY A 295 9.37 -25.80 -22.02
N GLU A 296 10.19 -26.80 -22.36
CA GLU A 296 11.65 -26.67 -22.36
C GLU A 296 12.15 -25.42 -23.10
N GLY A 297 13.05 -24.67 -22.46
CA GLY A 297 13.61 -23.44 -23.01
C GLY A 297 12.66 -22.22 -22.96
N TRP A 298 11.54 -22.31 -22.24
CA TRP A 298 10.66 -21.19 -21.95
C TRP A 298 10.64 -20.87 -20.46
N GLU A 299 10.44 -19.61 -20.14
CA GLU A 299 10.26 -19.12 -18.77
C GLU A 299 9.02 -18.22 -18.69
N ILE A 300 8.49 -18.07 -17.49
CA ILE A 300 7.35 -17.21 -17.17
C ILE A 300 7.83 -16.14 -16.21
N VAL A 301 7.73 -14.88 -16.64
CA VAL A 301 8.31 -13.75 -15.92
C VAL A 301 7.18 -12.76 -15.54
N PRO A 302 7.17 -12.24 -14.30
CA PRO A 302 6.22 -11.22 -13.88
C PRO A 302 6.40 -9.93 -14.69
N THR A 303 5.30 -9.42 -15.22
CA THR A 303 5.25 -8.05 -15.74
C THR A 303 5.48 -7.04 -14.62
N TYR A 304 5.73 -5.78 -14.99
CA TYR A 304 5.82 -4.70 -14.01
C TYR A 304 4.55 -4.57 -13.14
N ASP A 305 3.37 -4.80 -13.71
CA ASP A 305 2.11 -4.75 -12.97
C ASP A 305 1.98 -5.91 -11.98
N ALA A 306 2.47 -7.11 -12.32
CA ALA A 306 2.57 -8.22 -11.36
C ALA A 306 3.44 -7.84 -10.16
N LYS A 307 4.62 -7.26 -10.41
CA LYS A 307 5.56 -6.85 -9.37
C LYS A 307 4.97 -5.77 -8.48
N CYS A 308 4.26 -4.80 -9.06
CA CYS A 308 3.55 -3.78 -8.30
C CYS A 308 2.46 -4.39 -7.41
N LEU A 309 1.64 -5.31 -7.94
CA LEU A 309 0.62 -6.00 -7.16
C LEU A 309 1.22 -6.76 -5.98
N VAL A 310 2.32 -7.49 -6.18
CA VAL A 310 3.01 -8.19 -5.08
C VAL A 310 3.61 -7.20 -4.09
N ALA A 311 4.23 -6.10 -4.55
CA ALA A 311 4.72 -5.05 -3.67
C ALA A 311 3.60 -4.44 -2.80
N TYR A 312 2.39 -4.30 -3.34
CA TYR A 312 1.22 -3.90 -2.56
C TYR A 312 0.90 -4.92 -1.47
N LEU A 313 0.78 -6.20 -1.81
CA LEU A 313 0.49 -7.27 -0.84
C LEU A 313 1.56 -7.35 0.27
N MET A 314 2.84 -7.21 -0.10
CA MET A 314 3.96 -7.17 0.86
C MET A 314 3.93 -5.91 1.74
N SER A 315 3.34 -4.82 1.28
CA SER A 315 3.15 -3.62 2.09
C SER A 315 1.97 -3.70 3.08
N LEU A 316 1.15 -4.75 3.05
CA LEU A 316 -0.02 -4.87 3.92
C LEU A 316 0.39 -5.39 5.30
N ASN A 317 0.50 -4.45 6.24
CA ASN A 317 0.80 -4.73 7.64
C ASN A 317 0.05 -3.76 8.58
N GLN A 318 -1.01 -4.27 9.22
CA GLN A 318 -1.79 -3.60 10.26
C GLN A 318 -1.50 -4.17 11.67
N SER A 319 -0.32 -4.75 11.89
CA SER A 319 0.04 -5.30 13.20
C SER A 319 0.59 -4.26 14.18
N HIS A 320 0.82 -3.02 13.73
CA HIS A 320 1.42 -1.97 14.56
C HIS A 320 0.53 -1.66 15.78
N PRO A 321 1.07 -1.66 17.01
CA PRO A 321 0.27 -1.39 18.22
C PRO A 321 -0.34 0.03 18.23
N LEU A 322 -1.66 0.11 18.41
CA LEU A 322 -2.39 1.37 18.48
C LEU A 322 -2.95 1.62 19.88
N ASN A 323 -2.93 2.86 20.33
CA ASN A 323 -3.45 3.24 21.66
C ASN A 323 -4.96 2.95 21.81
N GLU A 324 -5.72 3.12 20.73
CA GLU A 324 -7.17 2.85 20.69
C GLU A 324 -7.55 1.36 20.56
N VAL A 325 -6.58 0.46 20.34
CA VAL A 325 -6.83 -0.97 20.13
C VAL A 325 -5.99 -1.82 21.04
N LYS A 326 -6.66 -2.65 21.85
CA LYS A 326 -5.98 -3.71 22.60
C LYS A 326 -5.30 -4.68 21.63
N SER A 327 -3.99 -4.79 21.72
CA SER A 327 -3.20 -5.77 20.98
C SER A 327 -3.12 -7.08 21.77
N ALA A 328 -3.02 -8.21 21.07
CA ALA A 328 -2.66 -9.48 21.68
C ALA A 328 -1.27 -9.32 22.32
N ALA A 329 -1.15 -9.72 23.58
CA ALA A 329 0.13 -9.65 24.27
C ALA A 329 1.18 -10.49 23.49
N PRO A 330 2.45 -10.03 23.40
CA PRO A 330 3.50 -10.88 22.87
C PRO A 330 3.57 -12.18 23.69
N PRO A 331 3.94 -13.32 23.07
CA PRO A 331 4.10 -14.56 23.82
C PRO A 331 5.08 -14.29 24.97
N ALA A 332 4.66 -14.63 26.20
CA ALA A 332 5.52 -14.52 27.37
C ALA A 332 6.85 -15.22 27.05
N ALA A 333 7.96 -14.49 27.20
CA ALA A 333 9.28 -15.08 27.06
C ALA A 333 9.34 -16.33 27.95
N SER A 334 9.65 -17.49 27.36
CA SER A 334 9.85 -18.72 28.11
C SER A 334 10.80 -18.43 29.26
N PRO A 335 10.48 -18.83 30.51
CA PRO A 335 11.38 -18.63 31.62
C PRO A 335 12.71 -19.30 31.28
N ALA A 336 13.79 -18.51 31.34
CA ALA A 336 15.13 -19.00 31.13
C ALA A 336 15.35 -20.24 32.00
N ALA A 337 15.77 -21.34 31.36
CA ALA A 337 16.04 -22.60 32.04
C ALA A 337 16.98 -22.34 33.22
N ALA A 338 16.49 -22.64 34.43
CA ALA A 338 17.28 -22.52 35.64
C ALA A 338 18.53 -23.41 35.51
N LYS A 339 19.71 -22.82 35.71
CA LYS A 339 20.97 -23.58 35.77
C LYS A 339 20.86 -24.64 36.88
N PRO A 340 21.21 -25.91 36.61
CA PRO A 340 21.21 -26.92 37.66
C PRO A 340 22.26 -26.56 38.71
N VAL A 341 21.82 -26.49 39.97
CA VAL A 341 22.71 -26.38 41.13
C VAL A 341 23.46 -27.71 41.24
N ALA A 342 24.77 -27.67 41.03
CA ALA A 342 25.64 -28.82 41.29
C ALA A 342 25.57 -29.17 42.79
N LYS A 343 25.32 -30.44 43.09
CA LYS A 343 25.49 -31.03 44.42
C LYS A 343 26.93 -31.49 44.61
#